data_AF-A0A7X9AXY1-F1
#
_entry.id   AF-A0A7X9AXY1-F1
#
_cell.length_a   1.000
_cell.length_b   1.000
_cell.length_c   1.000
_cell.angle_alpha   90.00
_cell.angle_beta   90.00
_cell.angle_gamma   90.00
#
_symmetry.space_group_name_H-M   'P 1'
#
loop_
_entity.id
_entity.type
_entity.pdbx_description
1 polymer ?
#
loop_
_entity_poly.entity_id
_entity_poly.type
_entity_poly.pdbx_seq_one_letter_code
_entity_poly.pdbx_strand_id
1 'polypeptide(L)'
;MLNLARKYRVWLCLVLMLLGACRSVQPPSRAIAGLYPTVDISRRLDELQPCQVKTETLKLALQEMQLWQLLRNAGLPEDELQLLQRGLTGHGYAEIDLRRAKSPLIWVSFNSKNGKTLEINAAFYEMPPAACRANKKLKPSEAEQKTRYIRRNQRFEAQSVLTWDLPEMKNQSRICLIHRQGQRKQDSYYELQSSFAAIP
;
A
#
# COMPACT_ATOMS: atom_id res chain seq x y z
N MET A 1 -28.34 -17.76 -55.13
CA MET A 1 -28.34 -16.81 -53.98
C MET A 1 -27.79 -17.38 -52.67
N LEU A 2 -27.81 -18.70 -52.42
CA LEU A 2 -27.28 -19.33 -51.18
C LEU A 2 -25.76 -19.15 -50.94
N ASN A 3 -24.95 -18.97 -51.99
CA ASN A 3 -23.49 -18.83 -51.86
C ASN A 3 -23.02 -17.44 -51.38
N LEU A 4 -23.83 -16.39 -51.56
CA LEU A 4 -23.46 -15.04 -51.08
C LEU A 4 -23.62 -14.94 -49.56
N ALA A 5 -24.76 -15.40 -49.03
CA ALA A 5 -25.05 -15.39 -47.60
C ALA A 5 -24.04 -16.19 -46.77
N ARG A 6 -23.50 -17.29 -47.32
CA ARG A 6 -22.46 -18.11 -46.66
C ARG A 6 -21.12 -17.37 -46.58
N LYS A 7 -20.74 -16.61 -47.61
CA LYS A 7 -19.53 -15.78 -47.61
C LYS A 7 -19.60 -14.65 -46.58
N TYR A 8 -20.73 -13.95 -46.50
CA TYR A 8 -20.91 -12.87 -45.51
C TYR A 8 -20.93 -13.40 -44.07
N ARG A 9 -21.48 -14.61 -43.82
CA ARG A 9 -21.43 -15.25 -42.50
C ARG A 9 -20.01 -15.62 -42.09
N VAL A 10 -19.21 -16.17 -43.00
CA VAL A 10 -17.80 -16.47 -42.72
C VAL A 10 -17.00 -15.19 -42.46
N TRP A 11 -17.23 -14.15 -43.25
CA TRP A 11 -16.55 -12.85 -43.06
C TRP A 11 -16.95 -12.18 -41.75
N LEU A 12 -18.24 -12.20 -41.39
CA LEU A 12 -18.74 -11.73 -40.11
C LEU A 12 -18.13 -12.50 -38.93
N CYS A 13 -18.07 -13.84 -39.00
CA CYS A 13 -17.41 -14.66 -37.98
C CYS A 13 -15.93 -14.35 -37.84
N LEU A 14 -15.24 -14.05 -38.94
CA LEU A 14 -13.82 -13.71 -38.94
C LEU A 14 -13.57 -12.32 -38.33
N VAL A 15 -14.43 -11.35 -38.65
CA VAL A 15 -14.42 -10.01 -38.02
C VAL A 15 -14.76 -10.09 -36.53
N LEU A 16 -15.72 -10.93 -36.13
CA LEU A 16 -16.06 -11.14 -34.72
C LEU A 16 -14.95 -11.86 -33.94
N MET A 17 -14.21 -12.78 -34.57
CA MET A 17 -13.01 -13.41 -33.98
C MET A 17 -11.86 -12.41 -33.82
N LEU A 18 -11.70 -11.47 -34.76
CA LEU A 18 -10.69 -10.40 -34.69
C LEU A 18 -11.05 -9.31 -33.65
N LEU A 19 -12.35 -9.01 -33.48
CA LEU A 19 -12.85 -8.10 -32.43
C LEU A 19 -12.89 -8.77 -31.05
N GLY A 20 -12.97 -10.10 -31.02
CA GLY A 20 -12.90 -10.95 -29.82
C GLY A 20 -11.47 -11.22 -29.33
N ALA A 21 -10.46 -10.60 -29.94
CA ALA A 21 -9.14 -10.47 -29.34
C ALA A 21 -9.26 -9.51 -28.14
N CYS A 22 -9.87 -10.01 -27.07
CA CYS A 22 -9.87 -9.47 -25.73
C CYS A 22 -8.44 -9.01 -25.45
N ARG A 23 -8.23 -7.69 -25.46
CA ARG A 23 -7.05 -7.09 -24.83
C ARG A 23 -7.09 -7.58 -23.39
N SER A 24 -6.27 -8.58 -23.08
CA SER A 24 -5.96 -8.90 -21.70
C SER A 24 -5.32 -7.63 -21.16
N VAL A 25 -6.09 -6.82 -20.45
CA VAL A 25 -5.56 -5.66 -19.75
C VAL A 25 -4.68 -6.24 -18.66
N GLN A 26 -3.41 -6.44 -19.00
CA GLN A 26 -2.42 -6.86 -18.04
C GLN A 26 -2.20 -5.67 -17.09
N PRO A 27 -2.47 -5.84 -15.80
CA PRO A 27 -2.27 -4.77 -14.85
C PRO A 27 -0.79 -4.38 -14.84
N PRO A 28 -0.47 -3.09 -14.63
CA PRO A 28 0.90 -2.63 -14.65
C PRO A 28 1.76 -3.38 -13.63
N SER A 29 2.98 -3.74 -14.00
CA SER A 29 4.00 -4.28 -13.08
C SER A 29 4.79 -3.15 -12.40
N ARG A 30 4.09 -2.12 -11.93
CA ARG A 30 4.65 -0.96 -11.22
C ARG A 30 3.83 -0.66 -9.97
N ALA A 31 4.37 0.20 -9.11
CA ALA A 31 3.61 0.78 -8.01
C ALA A 31 2.41 1.59 -8.52
N ILE A 32 1.26 1.43 -7.87
CA ILE A 32 -0.01 2.07 -8.24
C ILE A 32 -0.65 2.66 -7.00
N ALA A 33 -1.06 3.93 -7.05
CA ALA A 33 -1.82 4.54 -5.96
C ALA A 33 -3.31 4.16 -6.05
N GLY A 34 -3.90 3.89 -4.89
CA GLY A 34 -5.29 3.52 -4.69
C GLY A 34 -5.93 4.41 -3.64
N LEU A 35 -7.26 4.55 -3.72
CA LEU A 35 -8.06 5.38 -2.81
C LEU A 35 -8.91 4.57 -1.84
N TYR A 36 -8.99 3.25 -2.04
CA TYR A 36 -9.82 2.38 -1.23
C TYR A 36 -8.92 1.36 -0.53
N PRO A 37 -9.29 0.92 0.68
CA PRO A 37 -8.46 0.02 1.47
C PRO A 37 -8.49 -1.38 0.86
N THR A 38 -7.53 -1.66 -0.02
CA THR A 38 -7.30 -3.00 -0.58
C THR A 38 -6.09 -3.67 0.06
N VAL A 39 -5.20 -2.90 0.72
CA VAL A 39 -3.99 -3.42 1.36
C VAL A 39 -4.07 -3.47 2.90
N ASP A 40 -4.79 -2.53 3.53
CA ASP A 40 -5.09 -2.54 4.96
C ASP A 40 -6.60 -2.67 5.21
N ILE A 41 -7.14 -3.84 4.85
CA ILE A 41 -8.57 -4.18 4.94
C ILE A 41 -9.07 -4.16 6.41
N SER A 42 -8.15 -4.15 7.39
CA SER A 42 -8.50 -4.03 8.81
C SER A 42 -9.09 -2.66 9.17
N ARG A 43 -8.80 -1.60 8.39
CA ARG A 43 -9.30 -0.26 8.67
C ARG A 43 -10.65 -0.06 8.01
N ARG A 44 -11.64 0.34 8.81
CA ARG A 44 -12.93 0.78 8.30
C ARG A 44 -12.80 2.22 7.84
N LEU A 45 -13.22 2.53 6.62
CA LEU A 45 -13.24 3.90 6.11
C LEU A 45 -14.05 4.83 7.02
N ASP A 46 -15.11 4.30 7.64
CA ASP A 46 -15.98 5.03 8.56
C ASP A 46 -15.26 5.52 9.85
N GLU A 47 -14.10 4.94 10.17
CA GLU A 47 -13.28 5.35 11.32
C GLU A 47 -12.24 6.43 10.96
N LEU A 48 -12.15 6.80 9.67
CA LEU A 48 -11.16 7.74 9.16
C LEU A 48 -11.79 9.11 8.90
N GLN A 49 -10.99 10.16 9.04
CA GLN A 49 -11.40 11.54 8.81
C GLN A 49 -10.61 12.17 7.68
N PRO A 50 -11.26 12.97 6.81
CA PRO A 50 -10.59 13.82 5.84
C PRO A 50 -9.37 14.54 6.44
N CYS A 51 -8.24 14.44 5.76
CA CYS A 51 -6.97 15.00 6.17
C CYS A 51 -6.44 15.89 5.06
N GLN A 52 -6.35 17.18 5.32
CA GLN A 52 -5.75 18.13 4.39
C GLN A 52 -4.23 18.03 4.49
N VAL A 53 -3.62 17.61 3.39
CA VAL A 53 -2.17 17.47 3.29
C VAL A 53 -1.72 17.83 1.88
N LYS A 54 -0.64 18.60 1.78
CA LYS A 54 -0.03 18.96 0.49
C LYS A 54 0.83 17.82 -0.06
N THR A 55 0.96 17.74 -1.38
CA THR A 55 1.84 16.75 -2.05
C THR A 55 3.28 16.84 -1.57
N GLU A 56 3.77 18.04 -1.27
CA GLU A 56 5.12 18.29 -0.77
C GLU A 56 5.30 17.66 0.61
N THR A 57 4.31 17.80 1.49
CA THR A 57 4.32 17.18 2.83
C THR A 57 4.33 15.66 2.73
N LEU A 58 3.53 15.08 1.81
CA LEU A 58 3.55 13.63 1.56
C LEU A 58 4.93 13.16 1.08
N LYS A 59 5.53 13.89 0.13
CA LYS A 59 6.86 13.58 -0.41
C LYS A 59 7.93 13.67 0.68
N LEU A 60 7.90 14.71 1.51
CA LEU A 60 8.83 14.88 2.62
C LEU A 60 8.70 13.75 3.65
N ALA A 61 7.48 13.37 4.03
CA ALA A 61 7.25 12.26 4.94
C ALA A 61 7.78 10.92 4.37
N LEU A 62 7.55 10.67 3.08
CA LEU A 62 8.09 9.49 2.38
C LEU A 62 9.62 9.53 2.25
N GLN A 63 10.22 10.70 2.08
CA GLN A 63 11.68 10.87 2.05
C GLN A 63 12.29 10.66 3.44
N GLU A 64 11.65 11.16 4.48
CA GLU A 64 12.08 10.98 5.87
C GLU A 64 12.15 9.49 6.21
N MET A 65 11.09 8.73 5.87
CA MET A 65 11.04 7.27 6.04
C MET A 65 11.93 6.49 5.06
N GLN A 66 12.68 7.16 4.18
CA GLN A 66 13.48 6.55 3.11
C GLN A 66 12.66 5.65 2.16
N LEU A 67 11.34 5.90 2.04
CA LEU A 67 10.42 5.16 1.18
C LEU A 67 10.36 5.74 -0.24
N TRP A 68 10.57 7.05 -0.39
CA TRP A 68 10.39 7.73 -1.68
C TRP A 68 11.23 7.10 -2.80
N GLN A 69 12.51 6.83 -2.54
CA GLN A 69 13.38 6.21 -3.55
C GLN A 69 12.94 4.78 -3.89
N LEU A 70 12.45 4.01 -2.91
CA LEU A 70 11.93 2.66 -3.16
C LEU A 70 10.69 2.70 -4.05
N LEU A 71 9.79 3.65 -3.81
CA LEU A 71 8.59 3.87 -4.62
C LEU A 71 8.95 4.29 -6.06
N ARG A 72 9.92 5.19 -6.22
CA ARG A 72 10.42 5.60 -7.55
C ARG A 72 11.07 4.45 -8.30
N ASN A 73 11.88 3.63 -7.64
CA ASN A 73 12.50 2.44 -8.24
C ASN A 73 11.44 1.38 -8.61
N ALA A 74 10.33 1.31 -7.86
CA ALA A 74 9.18 0.48 -8.19
C ALA A 74 8.28 1.08 -9.31
N GLY A 75 8.71 2.21 -9.88
CA GLY A 75 8.07 2.84 -11.03
C GLY A 75 6.85 3.69 -10.68
N LEU A 76 6.72 4.22 -9.46
CA LEU A 76 5.66 5.17 -9.09
C LEU A 76 5.87 6.53 -9.80
N PRO A 77 4.95 6.97 -10.67
CA PRO A 77 4.93 8.33 -11.20
C PRO A 77 4.81 9.40 -10.10
N GLU A 78 5.34 10.60 -10.33
CA GLU A 78 5.34 11.69 -9.33
C GLU A 78 3.95 12.29 -9.11
N ASP A 79 3.16 12.35 -10.18
CA ASP A 79 1.78 12.83 -10.22
C ASP A 79 0.81 11.93 -9.42
N GLU A 80 1.17 10.68 -9.16
CA GLU A 80 0.36 9.79 -8.30
C GLU A 80 0.28 10.29 -6.85
N LEU A 81 1.20 11.18 -6.41
CA LEU A 81 1.06 11.85 -5.11
C LEU A 81 -0.19 12.73 -5.04
N GLN A 82 -0.64 13.30 -6.16
CA GLN A 82 -1.89 14.07 -6.21
C GLN A 82 -3.10 13.16 -5.97
N LEU A 83 -3.03 11.91 -6.44
CA LEU A 83 -4.06 10.91 -6.18
C LEU A 83 -4.13 10.60 -4.68
N LEU A 84 -2.98 10.40 -4.03
CA LEU A 84 -2.93 10.18 -2.58
C LEU A 84 -3.50 11.36 -1.80
N GLN A 85 -3.11 12.59 -2.16
CA GLN A 85 -3.67 13.81 -1.57
C GLN A 85 -5.20 13.83 -1.71
N ARG A 86 -5.73 13.51 -2.89
CA ARG A 86 -7.18 13.47 -3.13
C ARG A 86 -7.89 12.45 -2.23
N GLY A 87 -7.30 11.26 -2.06
CA GLY A 87 -7.82 10.24 -1.16
C GLY A 87 -7.89 10.70 0.28
N LEU A 88 -6.77 11.20 0.79
CA LEU A 88 -6.65 11.72 2.15
C LEU A 88 -7.62 12.88 2.40
N THR A 89 -7.73 13.81 1.45
CA THR A 89 -8.64 14.97 1.58
C THR A 89 -10.11 14.55 1.50
N GLY A 90 -10.44 13.49 0.76
CA GLY A 90 -11.82 13.04 0.58
C GLY A 90 -12.34 12.16 1.73
N HIS A 91 -11.53 11.19 2.15
CA HIS A 91 -11.98 10.12 3.07
C HIS A 91 -10.90 9.71 4.09
N GLY A 92 -9.79 10.45 4.19
CA GLY A 92 -8.77 10.18 5.20
C GLY A 92 -7.98 8.90 4.95
N TYR A 93 -7.98 8.39 3.71
CA TYR A 93 -7.24 7.18 3.33
C TYR A 93 -6.64 7.31 1.93
N ALA A 94 -5.47 6.73 1.75
CA ALA A 94 -4.92 6.38 0.44
C ALA A 94 -3.93 5.22 0.60
N GLU A 95 -3.60 4.55 -0.49
CA GLU A 95 -2.61 3.49 -0.47
C GLU A 95 -1.77 3.48 -1.75
N ILE A 96 -0.63 2.80 -1.71
CA ILE A 96 0.15 2.42 -2.87
C ILE A 96 0.29 0.90 -2.79
N ASP A 97 -0.16 0.20 -3.83
CA ASP A 97 0.03 -1.23 -3.97
C ASP A 97 1.31 -1.50 -4.77
N LEU A 98 2.19 -2.33 -4.21
CA LEU A 98 3.45 -2.75 -4.82
C LEU A 98 3.53 -4.27 -5.01
N ARG A 99 2.47 -5.04 -4.75
CA ARG A 99 2.47 -6.52 -4.85
C ARG A 99 2.86 -7.05 -6.23
N ARG A 100 2.66 -6.25 -7.28
CA ARG A 100 3.00 -6.58 -8.68
C ARG A 100 4.33 -5.97 -9.14
N ALA A 101 4.90 -5.07 -8.34
CA ALA A 101 6.17 -4.42 -8.63
C ALA A 101 7.33 -5.27 -8.10
N LYS A 102 8.49 -5.21 -8.76
CA LYS A 102 9.72 -5.80 -8.22
C LYS A 102 10.29 -4.86 -7.16
N SER A 103 9.77 -4.95 -5.94
CA SER A 103 10.10 -4.07 -4.82
C SER A 103 10.23 -4.86 -3.52
N PRO A 104 11.09 -4.44 -2.57
CA PRO A 104 11.04 -4.98 -1.21
C PRO A 104 9.75 -4.60 -0.47
N LEU A 105 9.07 -3.54 -0.92
CA LEU A 105 7.77 -3.10 -0.41
C LEU A 105 6.63 -3.94 -1.00
N ILE A 106 5.67 -4.29 -0.15
CA ILE A 106 4.40 -4.92 -0.52
C ILE A 106 3.35 -3.83 -0.78
N TRP A 107 3.26 -2.86 0.13
CA TRP A 107 2.31 -1.75 0.05
C TRP A 107 2.74 -0.59 0.97
N VAL A 108 2.19 0.59 0.74
CA VAL A 108 2.24 1.73 1.66
C VAL A 108 0.83 2.26 1.86
N SER A 109 0.34 2.38 3.09
CA SER A 109 -0.95 3.00 3.39
C SER A 109 -0.77 4.33 4.10
N PHE A 110 -1.65 5.26 3.79
CA PHE A 110 -1.73 6.60 4.33
C PHE A 110 -3.12 6.77 4.91
N ASN A 111 -3.23 7.29 6.12
CA ASN A 111 -4.53 7.53 6.70
C ASN A 111 -4.51 8.60 7.77
N SER A 112 -5.71 9.02 8.18
CA SER A 112 -5.90 9.88 9.33
C SER A 112 -7.17 9.50 10.09
N LYS A 113 -7.03 9.28 11.39
CA LYS A 113 -8.19 9.02 12.28
C LYS A 113 -8.85 10.30 12.81
N ASN A 114 -8.11 11.40 12.82
CA ASN A 114 -8.49 12.65 13.49
C ASN A 114 -8.42 13.88 12.57
N GLY A 115 -8.11 13.69 11.29
CA GLY A 115 -7.93 14.74 10.29
C GLY A 115 -6.69 15.64 10.50
N LYS A 116 -5.91 15.40 11.55
CA LYS A 116 -4.77 16.24 11.99
C LYS A 116 -3.44 15.51 11.99
N THR A 117 -3.46 14.19 11.96
CA THR A 117 -2.26 13.35 11.99
C THR A 117 -2.29 12.46 10.76
N LEU A 118 -1.20 12.47 10.00
CA LEU A 118 -0.97 11.55 8.90
C LEU A 118 -0.22 10.33 9.43
N GLU A 119 -0.87 9.17 9.44
CA GLU A 119 -0.22 7.89 9.70
C GLU A 119 0.21 7.28 8.36
N ILE A 120 1.49 6.90 8.26
CA ILE A 120 2.04 6.18 7.11
C ILE A 120 2.51 4.81 7.58
N ASN A 121 2.02 3.76 6.95
CA ASN A 121 2.43 2.39 7.21
C ASN A 121 3.01 1.77 5.94
N ALA A 122 4.20 1.18 6.02
CA ALA A 122 4.86 0.55 4.88
C ALA A 122 5.15 -0.91 5.18
N ALA A 123 4.61 -1.82 4.37
CA ALA A 123 4.86 -3.25 4.49
C ALA A 123 5.98 -3.73 3.59
N PHE A 124 6.80 -4.65 4.12
CA PHE A 124 7.96 -5.24 3.46
C PHE A 124 7.91 -6.76 3.55
N TYR A 125 8.33 -7.45 2.49
CA TYR A 125 8.46 -8.92 2.50
C TYR A 125 9.50 -9.40 3.50
N GLU A 126 10.56 -8.61 3.69
CA GLU A 126 11.66 -8.89 4.60
C GLU A 126 11.89 -7.71 5.54
N MET A 127 12.87 -7.84 6.43
CA MET A 127 13.26 -6.76 7.33
C MET A 127 13.50 -5.46 6.54
N PRO A 128 12.93 -4.30 6.93
CA PRO A 128 13.13 -3.07 6.18
C PRO A 128 14.62 -2.72 6.04
N PRO A 129 15.04 -2.12 4.92
CA PRO A 129 16.42 -1.69 4.73
C PRO A 129 16.91 -0.82 5.90
N ALA A 130 18.22 -0.90 6.20
CA ALA A 130 18.81 -0.16 7.32
C ALA A 130 18.52 1.35 7.22
N ALA A 131 18.52 1.92 6.01
CA ALA A 131 18.17 3.32 5.77
C ALA A 131 16.78 3.69 6.32
N CYS A 132 15.76 2.86 6.08
CA CYS A 132 14.40 3.04 6.62
C CYS A 132 14.33 2.89 8.16
N ARG A 133 15.37 2.35 8.79
CA ARG A 133 15.50 2.14 10.24
C ARG A 133 16.56 3.06 10.86
N ALA A 134 16.89 4.18 10.20
CA ALA A 134 17.93 5.13 10.62
C ALA A 134 19.32 4.47 10.89
N ASN A 135 19.66 3.45 10.09
CA ASN A 135 20.88 2.63 10.20
C ASN A 135 21.07 1.91 11.54
N LYS A 136 20.02 1.78 12.36
CA LYS A 136 20.10 1.11 13.66
C LYS A 136 19.88 -0.40 13.50
N LYS A 137 20.51 -1.18 14.39
CA LYS A 137 20.12 -2.57 14.62
C LYS A 137 18.91 -2.58 15.55
N LEU A 138 17.91 -3.38 15.22
CA LEU A 138 16.67 -3.48 15.98
C LEU A 138 16.93 -4.19 17.31
N LYS A 139 16.33 -3.67 18.39
CA LYS A 139 16.21 -4.35 19.67
C LYS A 139 14.72 -4.45 20.00
N PRO A 140 14.18 -5.66 20.27
CA PRO A 140 12.78 -5.81 20.67
C PRO A 140 12.43 -4.79 21.76
N SER A 141 11.25 -4.17 21.69
CA SER A 141 10.79 -3.39 22.85
C SER A 141 10.73 -4.32 24.06
N GLU A 142 11.00 -3.80 25.27
CA GLU A 142 11.07 -4.60 26.50
C GLU A 142 9.76 -5.34 26.80
N ALA A 143 8.64 -4.89 26.22
CA ALA A 143 7.36 -5.53 26.33
C ALA A 143 6.73 -5.82 24.96
N GLU A 144 6.36 -7.09 24.81
CA GLU A 144 5.22 -7.63 24.07
C GLU A 144 5.42 -8.20 22.65
N GLN A 145 5.58 -9.52 22.63
CA GLN A 145 4.97 -10.40 21.64
C GLN A 145 3.47 -10.54 21.93
N LYS A 146 2.61 -9.96 21.08
CA LYS A 146 1.15 -10.16 21.18
C LYS A 146 0.69 -11.17 20.15
N THR A 147 0.19 -12.30 20.62
CA THR A 147 -0.65 -13.15 19.78
C THR A 147 -2.06 -12.61 19.82
N ARG A 148 -2.60 -12.22 18.67
CA ARG A 148 -3.99 -11.75 18.54
C ARG A 148 -4.73 -12.61 17.52
N TYR A 149 -6.00 -12.87 17.81
CA TYR A 149 -6.90 -13.50 16.86
C TYR A 149 -7.64 -12.40 16.11
N ILE A 150 -7.34 -12.26 14.82
CA ILE A 150 -8.04 -11.31 13.95
C ILE A 150 -9.03 -12.05 13.08
N ARG A 151 -10.19 -11.45 12.83
CA ARG A 151 -11.15 -11.94 11.85
C ARG A 151 -10.92 -11.23 10.52
N ARG A 152 -10.38 -11.93 9.53
CA ARG A 152 -10.20 -11.43 8.14
C ARG A 152 -11.00 -12.30 7.19
N ASN A 153 -11.82 -11.68 6.32
CA ASN A 153 -12.68 -12.40 5.37
C ASN A 153 -13.47 -13.56 6.01
N GLN A 154 -14.09 -13.27 7.16
CA GLN A 154 -14.86 -14.22 7.98
C GLN A 154 -14.06 -15.38 8.61
N ARG A 155 -12.74 -15.48 8.41
CA ARG A 155 -11.86 -16.48 9.02
C ARG A 155 -11.14 -15.93 10.25
N PHE A 156 -10.97 -16.77 11.27
CA PHE A 156 -10.13 -16.45 12.42
C PHE A 156 -8.68 -16.81 12.11
N GLU A 157 -7.80 -15.83 12.23
CA GLU A 157 -6.38 -16.00 11.98
C GLU A 157 -5.63 -15.64 13.27
N ALA A 158 -4.79 -16.57 13.73
CA ALA A 158 -3.80 -16.28 14.76
C ALA A 158 -2.68 -15.47 14.10
N GLN A 159 -2.46 -14.26 14.61
CA GLN A 159 -1.40 -13.37 14.19
C GLN A 159 -0.50 -13.07 15.37
N SER A 160 0.78 -13.40 15.23
CA SER A 160 1.80 -12.96 16.18
C SER A 160 2.31 -11.59 15.73
N VAL A 161 2.32 -10.65 16.67
CA VAL A 161 2.86 -9.30 16.49
C VAL A 161 4.07 -9.13 17.39
N LEU A 162 5.21 -8.79 16.81
CA LEU A 162 6.39 -8.32 17.52
C LEU A 162 6.56 -6.84 17.22
N THR A 163 6.78 -6.03 18.25
CA THR A 163 6.95 -4.58 18.12
C THR A 163 8.38 -4.18 18.49
N TRP A 164 8.91 -3.21 17.77
CA TRP A 164 10.16 -2.55 18.09
C TRP A 164 9.96 -1.04 18.05
N ASP A 165 10.43 -0.35 19.08
CA ASP A 165 10.49 1.10 19.09
C ASP A 165 11.77 1.56 18.36
N LEU A 166 11.61 2.51 17.46
CA LEU A 166 12.70 3.15 16.74
C LEU A 166 12.87 4.59 17.24
N PRO A 167 14.10 5.16 17.21
CA PRO A 167 14.30 6.56 17.57
C PRO A 167 13.45 7.46 16.66
N GLU A 168 12.94 8.56 17.23
CA GLU A 168 12.14 9.54 16.48
C GLU A 168 12.92 10.04 15.26
N MET A 169 12.25 10.11 14.10
CA MET A 169 12.78 10.87 12.97
C MET A 169 12.47 12.37 13.19
N LYS A 170 13.08 13.21 12.35
CA LYS A 170 12.93 14.68 12.47
C LYS A 170 11.43 15.05 12.44
N ASN A 171 11.01 16.11 13.13
CA ASN A 171 9.59 16.54 13.20
C ASN A 171 8.65 15.67 14.09
N GLN A 172 9.15 15.13 15.21
CA GLN A 172 8.32 14.47 16.24
C GLN A 172 7.55 13.24 15.72
N SER A 173 8.14 12.50 14.78
CA SER A 173 7.53 11.28 14.26
C SER A 173 7.87 10.09 15.14
N ARG A 174 6.83 9.41 15.64
CA ARG A 174 7.00 8.14 16.35
C ARG A 174 7.04 7.02 15.34
N ILE A 175 8.03 6.13 15.47
CA ILE A 175 8.19 5.01 14.57
C ILE A 175 8.17 3.71 15.34
N CYS A 176 7.34 2.78 14.88
CA CYS A 176 7.43 1.40 15.31
C CYS A 176 7.63 0.48 14.11
N LEU A 177 8.38 -0.59 14.33
CA LEU A 177 8.40 -1.72 13.42
C LEU A 177 7.51 -2.80 14.01
N ILE A 178 6.70 -3.42 13.15
CA ILE A 178 5.78 -4.49 13.52
C ILE A 178 6.08 -5.68 12.63
N HIS A 179 6.43 -6.84 13.19
CA HIS A 179 6.51 -8.08 12.43
C HIS A 179 5.21 -8.84 12.64
N ARG A 180 4.54 -9.13 11.54
CA ARG A 180 3.28 -9.87 11.53
C ARG A 180 3.55 -11.24 10.94
N GLN A 181 3.31 -12.27 11.73
CA GLN A 181 3.38 -13.64 11.27
C GLN A 181 1.97 -14.17 11.03
N GLY A 182 1.66 -14.54 9.79
CA GLY A 182 0.43 -15.22 9.42
C GLY A 182 0.54 -16.75 9.59
N GLN A 183 -0.56 -17.47 9.36
CA GLN A 183 -0.56 -18.93 9.42
C GLN A 183 0.36 -19.56 8.38
N ARG A 184 0.44 -18.96 7.18
CA ARG A 184 1.41 -19.36 6.16
C ARG A 184 2.58 -18.40 6.18
N LYS A 185 3.79 -18.92 5.97
CA LYS A 185 5.03 -18.12 5.93
C LYS A 185 4.93 -16.95 4.94
N GLN A 186 4.29 -17.18 3.79
CA GLN A 186 4.07 -16.18 2.74
C GLN A 186 3.17 -15.00 3.14
N ASP A 187 2.39 -15.15 4.21
CA ASP A 187 1.49 -14.10 4.72
C ASP A 187 2.18 -13.23 5.79
N SER A 188 3.48 -13.48 6.05
CA SER A 188 4.26 -12.77 7.05
C SER A 188 4.98 -11.57 6.42
N TYR A 189 4.99 -10.45 7.13
CA TYR A 189 5.59 -9.21 6.65
C TYR A 189 6.04 -8.32 7.81
N TYR A 190 6.95 -7.40 7.50
CA TYR A 190 7.34 -6.32 8.40
C TYR A 190 6.61 -5.05 8.02
N GLU A 191 6.09 -4.31 9.00
CA GLU A 191 5.37 -3.05 8.80
C GLU A 191 6.07 -1.95 9.58
N LEU A 192 6.58 -0.95 8.87
CA LEU A 192 7.11 0.27 9.46
C LEU A 192 5.98 1.28 9.55
N GLN A 193 5.63 1.70 10.75
CA GLN A 193 4.61 2.73 10.98
C GLN A 193 5.26 4.02 11.42
N SER A 194 4.78 5.15 10.90
CA SER A 194 5.18 6.49 11.32
C SER A 194 3.99 7.43 11.35
N SER A 195 4.04 8.45 12.21
CA SER A 195 2.99 9.46 12.34
C SER A 195 3.59 10.85 12.17
N PHE A 196 2.91 11.71 11.41
CA PHE A 196 3.31 13.08 11.11
C PHE A 196 2.18 14.04 11.45
N ALA A 197 2.51 15.25 11.88
CA ALA A 197 1.53 16.33 11.95
C ALA A 197 1.04 16.65 10.52
N ALA A 198 -0.28 16.64 10.30
CA ALA A 198 -0.85 17.11 9.06
C ALA A 198 -0.73 18.64 9.05
N ILE A 199 0.13 19.15 8.16
CA ILE A 199 0.26 20.59 7.92
C ILE A 199 -0.61 20.90 6.69
N PRO A 200 -1.70 21.66 6.85
CA PRO A 200 -2.54 22.08 5.73
C PRO A 200 -1.81 22.99 4.73
#